data_AF-A0A645EJR5-F1
#
_entry.id   AF-A0A645EJR5-F1
#
_cell.length_a   1.000
_cell.length_b   1.000
_cell.length_c   1.000
_cell.angle_alpha   90.00
_cell.angle_beta   90.00
_cell.angle_gamma   90.00
#
_symmetry.space_group_name_H-M   'P 1'
#
loop_
_entity.id
_entity.type
_entity.pdbx_description
1 polymer ?
#
loop_
_entity_poly.entity_id
_entity_poly.type
_entity_poly.pdbx_seq_one_letter_code
_entity_poly.pdbx_strand_id
1 'polypeptide(L)'
;MEPEEIDVYDLPALNERDEKTAALPGVVYVLQPQTQMEALGYNTLVYGWDGNRMLPTFMHPNEFLDGCLVSGSFMPSSSKISTYEFSTNPMIKRLYAQHGKTINFLGVILSTLNPKMEEKARCVQIAGQIAAAVGAKGAVVAEEGYGNPDVDYTAMLVELERLGIKTIGLSDEATGRDGASQPLVSMNPATDALVTTGNVSQFYEMPAMEVIGELEALARDGNSGGWEGCINPDGSCVMENNGMFCANHISGYSRRSCADF
;
A
#
# COMPACT_ATOMS: atom_id res chain seq x y z
N MET A 1 -31.42 10.22 11.10
CA MET A 1 -31.40 8.80 10.72
C MET A 1 -30.56 8.07 11.74
N GLU A 2 -30.98 6.90 12.20
CA GLU A 2 -30.10 6.01 12.97
C GLU A 2 -29.29 5.17 11.99
N PRO A 3 -27.99 4.95 12.23
CA PRO A 3 -27.15 4.15 11.35
C PRO A 3 -27.51 2.66 11.43
N GLU A 4 -27.38 1.95 10.31
CA GLU A 4 -27.59 0.48 10.25
C GLU A 4 -26.48 -0.30 10.97
N GLU A 5 -25.25 0.24 10.97
CA GLU A 5 -24.09 -0.34 11.62
C GLU A 5 -23.24 0.76 12.26
N ILE A 6 -22.70 0.48 13.45
CA ILE A 6 -21.76 1.36 14.16
C ILE A 6 -20.54 0.53 14.51
N ASP A 7 -19.41 0.87 13.89
CA ASP A 7 -18.10 0.38 14.30
C ASP A 7 -17.48 1.29 15.37
N VAL A 8 -16.82 0.69 16.36
CA VAL A 8 -16.09 1.42 17.40
C VAL A 8 -14.61 1.04 17.33
N TYR A 9 -13.77 2.03 17.01
CA TYR A 9 -12.32 1.88 16.87
C TYR A 9 -11.61 2.44 18.10
N ASP A 10 -11.76 1.75 19.24
CA ASP A 10 -11.11 2.11 20.49
C ASP A 10 -9.79 1.34 20.68
N LEU A 11 -8.73 2.06 21.01
CA LEU A 11 -7.39 1.51 21.15
C LEU A 11 -6.64 2.24 22.28
N PRO A 12 -6.66 1.69 23.51
CA PRO A 12 -5.96 2.30 24.65
C PRO A 12 -4.47 2.51 24.42
N ALA A 13 -3.81 3.31 25.27
CA ALA A 13 -2.35 3.42 25.22
C ALA A 13 -1.67 2.04 25.44
N LEU A 14 -0.45 1.86 24.94
CA LEU A 14 0.26 0.59 25.05
C LEU A 14 0.46 0.12 26.50
N ASN A 15 0.65 1.05 27.43
CA ASN A 15 0.81 0.79 28.87
C ASN A 15 -0.52 0.65 29.63
N GLU A 16 -1.66 0.84 28.95
CA GLU A 16 -3.01 0.78 29.53
C GLU A 16 -3.78 -0.46 29.06
N ARG A 17 -3.13 -1.35 28.31
CA ARG A 17 -3.74 -2.63 27.89
C ARG A 17 -3.99 -3.50 29.11
N ASP A 18 -5.17 -4.11 29.16
CA ASP A 18 -5.48 -5.13 30.16
C ASP A 18 -4.52 -6.34 30.02
N GLU A 19 -4.37 -7.09 31.10
CA GLU A 19 -3.42 -8.22 31.17
C GLU A 19 -3.66 -9.27 30.08
N LYS A 20 -4.93 -9.54 29.75
CA LYS A 20 -5.29 -10.53 28.73
C LYS A 20 -4.86 -10.05 27.34
N THR A 21 -5.12 -8.79 27.01
CA THR A 21 -4.73 -8.18 25.74
C THR A 21 -3.21 -8.05 25.63
N ALA A 22 -2.54 -7.60 26.69
CA ALA A 22 -1.09 -7.46 26.73
C ALA A 22 -0.34 -8.80 26.55
N ALA A 23 -0.95 -9.92 26.95
CA ALA A 23 -0.40 -11.27 26.76
C ALA A 23 -0.52 -11.81 25.33
N LEU A 24 -1.35 -11.21 24.47
CA LEU A 24 -1.48 -11.60 23.06
C LEU A 24 -0.25 -11.15 22.25
N PRO A 25 0.08 -11.82 21.13
CA PRO A 25 1.20 -11.40 20.28
C PRO A 25 0.96 -9.97 19.75
N GLY A 26 1.94 -9.10 20.00
CA GLY A 26 1.95 -7.73 19.50
C GLY A 26 2.06 -7.71 17.97
N VAL A 27 1.18 -6.97 17.30
CA VAL A 27 1.20 -6.82 15.84
C VAL A 27 1.19 -5.35 15.46
N VAL A 28 2.08 -4.96 14.55
CA VAL A 28 2.07 -3.63 13.91
C VAL A 28 1.61 -3.73 12.46
N TYR A 29 1.04 -2.65 11.96
CA TYR A 29 0.87 -2.44 10.52
C TYR A 29 1.94 -1.49 10.04
N VAL A 30 2.76 -1.89 9.08
CA VAL A 30 3.73 -1.03 8.41
C VAL A 30 3.15 -0.64 7.07
N LEU A 31 2.86 0.65 6.88
CA LEU A 31 2.36 1.18 5.62
C LEU A 31 3.45 2.03 4.96
N GLN A 32 3.71 1.77 3.70
CA GLN A 32 4.65 2.52 2.86
C GLN A 32 3.86 3.22 1.76
N PRO A 33 3.31 4.42 2.01
CA PRO A 33 2.56 5.16 1.00
C PRO A 33 3.50 5.80 -0.02
N GLN A 34 2.91 6.29 -1.10
CA GLN A 34 3.66 6.90 -2.17
C GLN A 34 4.43 8.14 -1.73
N THR A 35 5.75 8.02 -1.62
CA THR A 35 6.62 9.10 -1.15
C THR A 35 7.93 9.17 -1.94
N GLN A 36 7.89 8.78 -3.21
CA GLN A 36 9.09 8.57 -4.03
C GLN A 36 9.47 9.75 -4.93
N MET A 37 8.64 10.78 -5.00
CA MET A 37 8.88 11.94 -5.84
C MET A 37 9.84 12.91 -5.17
N GLU A 38 10.95 13.20 -5.85
CA GLU A 38 11.89 14.24 -5.42
C GLU A 38 11.27 15.65 -5.55
N ALA A 39 10.38 15.83 -6.53
CA ALA A 39 9.60 17.04 -6.69
C ALA A 39 8.44 17.05 -5.66
N LEU A 40 8.32 18.16 -4.92
CA LEU A 40 7.27 18.33 -3.93
C LEU A 40 5.89 18.47 -4.59
N GLY A 41 4.86 18.04 -3.86
CA GLY A 41 3.46 18.18 -4.28
C GLY A 41 2.88 16.99 -5.04
N TYR A 42 3.69 15.96 -5.28
CA TYR A 42 3.25 14.71 -5.92
C TYR A 42 3.19 13.51 -4.96
N ASN A 43 3.78 13.64 -3.76
CA ASN A 43 3.78 12.58 -2.76
C ASN A 43 2.50 12.59 -1.94
N THR A 44 2.23 11.46 -1.28
CA THR A 44 1.23 11.35 -0.23
C THR A 44 1.58 12.35 0.87
N LEU A 45 0.60 13.16 1.24
CA LEU A 45 0.73 14.13 2.31
C LEU A 45 0.31 13.50 3.64
N VAL A 46 1.09 13.73 4.68
CA VAL A 46 0.82 13.30 6.06
C VAL A 46 0.61 14.55 6.89
N TYR A 47 -0.62 14.79 7.35
CA TYR A 47 -1.03 16.06 7.97
C TYR A 47 -0.69 17.30 7.10
N GLY A 48 -0.82 17.15 5.78
CA GLY A 48 -0.47 18.19 4.81
C GLY A 48 1.05 18.37 4.59
N TRP A 49 1.89 17.61 5.29
CA TRP A 49 3.34 17.58 5.08
C TRP A 49 3.72 16.56 4.01
N ASP A 50 4.68 16.91 3.14
CA ASP A 50 5.14 16.02 2.09
C ASP A 50 5.84 14.78 2.67
N GLY A 51 5.28 13.59 2.44
CA GLY A 51 5.78 12.34 3.00
C GLY A 51 7.18 11.94 2.51
N ASN A 52 7.69 12.47 1.40
CA ASN A 52 9.09 12.22 1.01
C ASN A 52 10.11 12.81 2.02
N ARG A 53 9.66 13.74 2.87
CA ARG A 53 10.49 14.44 3.86
C ARG A 53 10.32 13.91 5.29
N MET A 54 9.53 12.86 5.49
CA MET A 54 9.37 12.28 6.82
C MET A 54 10.41 11.18 7.08
N LEU A 55 10.69 10.93 8.36
CA LEU A 55 11.24 9.66 8.79
C LEU A 55 10.10 8.73 9.20
N PRO A 56 10.32 7.41 9.27
CA PRO A 56 9.29 6.50 9.73
C PRO A 56 8.76 6.90 11.10
N THR A 57 7.44 6.89 11.23
CA THR A 57 6.74 7.44 12.39
C THR A 57 5.76 6.41 12.92
N PHE A 58 5.76 6.20 14.24
CA PHE A 58 4.74 5.41 14.91
C PHE A 58 3.50 6.28 15.13
N MET A 59 2.36 5.79 14.69
CA MET A 59 1.11 6.54 14.64
C MET A 59 -0.03 5.71 15.21
N HIS A 60 -0.99 6.40 15.81
CA HIS A 60 -2.24 5.80 16.21
C HIS A 60 -3.09 5.53 14.95
N PRO A 61 -3.68 4.33 14.80
CA PRO A 61 -4.42 3.97 13.59
C PRO A 61 -5.65 4.87 13.33
N ASN A 62 -6.30 5.42 14.37
CA ASN A 62 -7.37 6.39 14.17
C ASN A 62 -6.92 7.66 13.44
N GLU A 63 -5.64 8.04 13.47
CA GLU A 63 -5.16 9.18 12.69
C GLU A 63 -5.43 8.97 11.18
N PHE A 64 -5.32 7.74 10.71
CA PHE A 64 -5.62 7.37 9.33
C PHE A 64 -7.12 7.46 9.06
N LEU A 65 -7.92 6.88 9.96
CA LEU A 65 -9.38 6.88 9.87
C LEU A 65 -9.98 8.30 9.96
N ASP A 66 -9.30 9.19 10.67
CA ASP A 66 -9.62 10.62 10.80
C ASP A 66 -9.09 11.46 9.62
N GLY A 67 -8.41 10.83 8.65
CA GLY A 67 -8.01 11.47 7.39
C GLY A 67 -6.68 12.20 7.44
N CYS A 68 -5.70 11.74 8.23
CA CYS A 68 -4.37 12.37 8.25
C CYS A 68 -3.61 12.24 6.92
N LEU A 69 -4.00 11.30 6.04
CA LEU A 69 -3.35 11.06 4.75
C LEU A 69 -4.16 11.60 3.58
N VAL A 70 -3.46 12.28 2.66
CA VAL A 70 -3.98 12.65 1.34
C VAL A 70 -3.12 11.99 0.27
N SER A 71 -3.74 11.19 -0.59
CA SER A 71 -3.03 10.42 -1.63
C SER A 71 -2.27 11.33 -2.61
N GLY A 72 -1.05 10.94 -2.93
CA GLY A 72 -0.18 11.65 -3.88
C GLY A 72 -0.46 11.30 -5.33
N SER A 73 -0.09 12.21 -6.23
CA SER A 73 -0.23 12.06 -7.69
C SER A 73 1.05 11.48 -8.31
N PHE A 74 1.16 10.15 -8.38
CA PHE A 74 2.29 9.46 -9.03
C PHE A 74 1.85 8.22 -9.82
N MET A 75 2.74 7.70 -10.67
CA MET A 75 2.56 6.47 -11.46
C MET A 75 3.41 5.32 -10.88
N PRO A 76 2.83 4.19 -10.47
CA PRO A 76 1.75 3.55 -11.21
C PRO A 76 0.37 3.85 -10.63
N SER A 77 -0.64 3.97 -11.51
CA SER A 77 -2.00 4.37 -11.10
C SER A 77 -2.76 3.25 -10.41
N SER A 78 -2.49 1.99 -10.76
CA SER A 78 -3.21 0.82 -10.24
C SER A 78 -2.92 0.47 -8.79
N SER A 79 -1.66 0.64 -8.39
CA SER A 79 -1.20 0.41 -7.02
C SER A 79 -1.58 1.53 -6.06
N LYS A 80 -2.22 2.59 -6.55
CA LYS A 80 -2.62 3.72 -5.72
C LYS A 80 -3.56 3.32 -4.60
N ILE A 81 -3.26 3.85 -3.42
CA ILE A 81 -4.20 3.88 -2.31
C ILE A 81 -4.81 5.29 -2.33
N SER A 82 -6.10 5.39 -2.62
CA SER A 82 -6.80 6.68 -2.66
C SER A 82 -6.90 7.31 -1.28
N THR A 83 -7.13 8.63 -1.21
CA THR A 83 -7.43 9.33 0.05
C THR A 83 -8.59 8.68 0.81
N TYR A 84 -9.62 8.25 0.06
CA TYR A 84 -10.75 7.53 0.62
C TYR A 84 -10.33 6.17 1.19
N GLU A 85 -9.51 5.42 0.47
CA GLU A 85 -9.01 4.11 0.90
C GLU A 85 -8.10 4.22 2.13
N PHE A 86 -7.28 5.27 2.26
CA PHE A 86 -6.55 5.54 3.50
C PHE A 86 -7.49 5.76 4.70
N SER A 87 -8.52 6.59 4.54
CA SER A 87 -9.50 6.89 5.60
C SER A 87 -10.43 5.71 5.95
N THR A 88 -10.48 4.68 5.10
CA THR A 88 -11.31 3.50 5.29
C THR A 88 -10.49 2.21 5.33
N ASN A 89 -9.17 2.30 5.55
CA ASN A 89 -8.21 1.23 5.32
C ASN A 89 -8.67 -0.10 5.96
N PRO A 90 -9.00 -1.12 5.15
CA PRO A 90 -9.64 -2.33 5.64
C PRO A 90 -8.65 -3.22 6.41
N MET A 91 -7.33 -3.12 6.19
CA MET A 91 -6.34 -3.80 7.04
C MET A 91 -6.34 -3.22 8.45
N ILE A 92 -6.39 -1.89 8.61
CA ILE A 92 -6.54 -1.25 9.93
C ILE A 92 -7.80 -1.76 10.61
N LYS A 93 -8.95 -1.74 9.91
CA LYS A 93 -10.23 -2.25 10.45
C LYS A 93 -10.15 -3.73 10.83
N ARG A 94 -9.47 -4.56 10.02
CA ARG A 94 -9.28 -5.99 10.29
C ARG A 94 -8.40 -6.23 11.53
N LEU A 95 -7.34 -5.45 11.70
CA LEU A 95 -6.45 -5.53 12.86
C LEU A 95 -7.19 -5.09 14.13
N TYR A 96 -8.00 -4.04 14.06
CA TYR A 96 -8.94 -3.66 15.13
C TYR A 96 -9.88 -4.80 15.50
N ALA A 97 -10.51 -5.43 14.51
CA ALA A 97 -11.45 -6.53 14.75
C ALA A 97 -10.81 -7.75 15.45
N GLN A 98 -9.49 -7.91 15.35
CA GLN A 98 -8.71 -8.99 15.97
C GLN A 98 -8.01 -8.59 17.28
N HIS A 99 -7.89 -7.29 17.55
CA HIS A 99 -7.32 -6.75 18.79
C HIS A 99 -8.06 -7.28 20.02
N GLY A 100 -7.32 -7.74 21.04
CA GLY A 100 -7.88 -8.31 22.28
C GLY A 100 -8.52 -9.71 22.13
N LYS A 101 -8.53 -10.26 20.91
CA LYS A 101 -9.05 -11.61 20.61
C LYS A 101 -7.92 -12.58 20.27
N THR A 102 -7.14 -12.24 19.25
CA THR A 102 -6.07 -13.11 18.72
C THR A 102 -4.72 -12.39 18.69
N ILE A 103 -4.72 -11.06 18.65
CA ILE A 103 -3.53 -10.22 18.61
C ILE A 103 -3.67 -9.03 19.57
N ASN A 104 -2.53 -8.44 19.94
CA ASN A 104 -2.46 -7.11 20.49
C ASN A 104 -2.05 -6.14 19.36
N PHE A 105 -3.02 -5.55 18.66
CA PHE A 105 -2.72 -4.52 17.66
C PHE A 105 -2.06 -3.30 18.34
N LEU A 106 -0.79 -3.07 18.03
CA LEU A 106 0.05 -2.07 18.69
C LEU A 106 -0.11 -0.68 18.08
N GLY A 107 -0.30 -0.60 16.77
CA GLY A 107 -0.46 0.65 16.03
C GLY A 107 0.09 0.55 14.60
N VAL A 108 0.27 1.71 13.97
CA VAL A 108 0.77 1.81 12.59
C VAL A 108 2.16 2.42 12.59
N ILE A 109 3.06 1.88 11.79
CA ILE A 109 4.36 2.48 11.46
C ILE A 109 4.22 2.98 10.03
N LEU A 110 4.13 4.30 9.86
CA LEU A 110 4.16 4.91 8.55
C LEU A 110 5.63 5.06 8.14
N SER A 111 6.04 4.39 7.07
CA SER A 111 7.39 4.50 6.51
C SER A 111 7.33 5.20 5.14
N THR A 112 8.44 5.25 4.43
CA THR A 112 8.55 5.92 3.13
C THR A 112 9.00 4.95 2.04
N LEU A 113 8.95 5.43 0.79
CA LEU A 113 9.37 4.76 -0.44
C LEU A 113 10.35 5.65 -1.19
N ASN A 114 11.55 5.86 -0.63
CA ASN A 114 12.49 6.83 -1.19
C ASN A 114 13.20 6.25 -2.44
N PRO A 115 13.54 7.07 -3.46
CA PRO A 115 14.28 6.57 -4.63
C PRO A 115 15.75 6.28 -4.32
N LYS A 116 16.35 6.92 -3.30
CA LYS A 116 17.78 6.80 -2.99
C LYS A 116 18.05 5.66 -2.01
N MET A 117 18.96 4.76 -2.36
CA MET A 117 19.29 3.56 -1.56
C MET A 117 19.65 3.88 -0.10
N GLU A 118 20.40 4.94 0.17
CA GLU A 118 20.77 5.33 1.54
C GLU A 118 19.55 5.75 2.38
N GLU A 119 18.55 6.35 1.74
CA GLU A 119 17.30 6.75 2.38
C GLU A 119 16.44 5.52 2.67
N LYS A 120 16.33 4.58 1.71
CA LYS A 120 15.66 3.28 1.91
C LYS A 120 16.23 2.55 3.13
N ALA A 121 17.56 2.39 3.17
CA ALA A 121 18.25 1.70 4.26
C ALA A 121 18.02 2.39 5.62
N ARG A 122 18.04 3.73 5.65
CA ARG A 122 17.76 4.51 6.86
C ARG A 122 16.33 4.27 7.36
N CYS A 123 15.35 4.35 6.46
CA CYS A 123 13.95 4.18 6.83
C CYS A 123 13.64 2.75 7.29
N VAL A 124 14.17 1.74 6.61
CA VAL A 124 14.06 0.33 7.02
C VAL A 124 14.61 0.12 8.43
N GLN A 125 15.80 0.66 8.73
CA GLN A 125 16.39 0.55 10.07
C GLN A 125 15.54 1.24 11.14
N ILE A 126 15.08 2.46 10.90
CA ILE A 126 14.28 3.22 11.87
C ILE A 126 12.95 2.53 12.15
N ALA A 127 12.21 2.14 11.10
CA ALA A 127 10.93 1.43 11.27
C ALA A 127 11.11 0.07 11.96
N GLY A 128 12.17 -0.69 11.63
CA GLY A 128 12.51 -1.92 12.33
C GLY A 128 12.76 -1.69 13.83
N GLN A 129 13.51 -0.64 14.19
CA GLN A 129 13.73 -0.27 15.59
C GLN A 129 12.45 0.15 16.29
N ILE A 130 11.56 0.90 15.63
CA ILE A 130 10.24 1.25 16.18
C ILE A 130 9.42 -0.01 16.47
N ALA A 131 9.35 -0.94 15.51
CA ALA A 131 8.61 -2.19 15.66
C ALA A 131 9.15 -3.05 16.81
N ALA A 132 10.48 -3.13 16.95
CA ALA A 132 11.11 -3.82 18.07
C ALA A 132 10.83 -3.12 19.41
N ALA A 133 10.91 -1.79 19.46
CA ALA A 133 10.73 -1.00 20.68
C ALA A 133 9.31 -1.08 21.24
N VAL A 134 8.29 -1.13 20.38
CA VAL A 134 6.89 -1.31 20.78
C VAL A 134 6.53 -2.77 21.09
N GLY A 135 7.48 -3.71 20.95
CA GLY A 135 7.32 -5.11 21.33
C GLY A 135 6.61 -5.97 20.28
N ALA A 136 6.64 -5.58 19.00
CA ALA A 136 6.02 -6.35 17.93
C ALA A 136 6.58 -7.78 17.85
N LYS A 137 5.69 -8.73 17.56
CA LYS A 137 5.96 -10.14 17.27
C LYS A 137 5.51 -10.51 15.86
N GLY A 138 4.53 -9.77 15.33
CA GLY A 138 4.13 -9.83 13.93
C GLY A 138 4.09 -8.44 13.31
N ALA A 139 4.27 -8.37 11.99
CA ALA A 139 4.06 -7.17 11.20
C ALA A 139 3.34 -7.51 9.91
N VAL A 140 2.31 -6.73 9.60
CA VAL A 140 1.71 -6.68 8.28
C VAL A 140 2.38 -5.53 7.53
N VAL A 141 3.03 -5.77 6.41
CA VAL A 141 3.69 -4.72 5.61
C VAL A 141 2.91 -4.53 4.33
N ALA A 142 2.48 -3.31 4.04
CA ALA A 142 1.82 -2.95 2.79
C ALA A 142 2.55 -1.80 2.10
N GLU A 143 2.69 -1.91 0.79
CA GLU A 143 3.38 -0.94 -0.05
C GLU A 143 2.44 -0.32 -1.08
N GLU A 144 2.55 0.99 -1.32
CA GLU A 144 1.92 1.64 -2.47
C GLU A 144 2.95 1.81 -3.60
N GLY A 145 2.80 1.08 -4.69
CA GLY A 145 3.63 1.25 -5.88
C GLY A 145 4.04 -0.07 -6.50
N TYR A 146 4.91 0.01 -7.50
CA TYR A 146 5.58 -1.14 -8.12
C TYR A 146 6.94 -0.68 -8.68
N GLY A 147 7.93 -1.57 -8.69
CA GLY A 147 9.22 -1.38 -9.33
C GLY A 147 10.30 -0.92 -8.35
N ASN A 148 10.56 0.39 -8.28
CA ASN A 148 11.49 0.96 -7.29
C ASN A 148 11.02 0.76 -5.83
N PRO A 149 9.71 0.90 -5.51
CA PRO A 149 9.15 0.59 -4.20
C PRO A 149 9.51 -0.82 -3.72
N ASP A 150 9.42 -1.85 -4.58
CA ASP A 150 9.64 -3.26 -4.21
C ASP A 150 10.96 -3.51 -3.45
N VAL A 151 11.98 -2.67 -3.68
CA VAL A 151 13.25 -2.67 -2.94
C VAL A 151 13.07 -2.27 -1.47
N ASP A 152 12.33 -1.20 -1.19
CA ASP A 152 11.96 -0.77 0.17
C ASP A 152 11.12 -1.84 0.86
N TYR A 153 10.08 -2.33 0.19
CA TYR A 153 9.18 -3.34 0.72
C TYR A 153 9.91 -4.65 1.06
N THR A 154 10.71 -5.17 0.14
CA THR A 154 11.53 -6.37 0.41
C THR A 154 12.50 -6.12 1.55
N ALA A 155 13.19 -4.97 1.57
CA ALA A 155 14.14 -4.66 2.63
C ALA A 155 13.47 -4.53 4.00
N MET A 156 12.25 -3.98 4.06
CA MET A 156 11.46 -3.89 5.29
C MET A 156 11.11 -5.28 5.83
N LEU A 157 10.58 -6.17 4.98
CA LEU A 157 10.25 -7.54 5.36
C LEU A 157 11.49 -8.28 5.90
N VAL A 158 12.62 -8.17 5.19
CA VAL A 158 13.89 -8.79 5.59
C VAL A 158 14.38 -8.26 6.93
N GLU A 159 14.33 -6.94 7.16
CA GLU A 159 14.78 -6.34 8.41
C GLU A 159 13.91 -6.77 9.60
N LEU A 160 12.59 -6.81 9.42
CA LEU A 160 11.67 -7.25 10.47
C LEU A 160 11.89 -8.72 10.83
N GLU A 161 12.03 -9.60 9.83
CA GLU A 161 12.38 -11.02 10.06
C GLU A 161 13.75 -11.17 10.75
N ARG A 162 14.75 -10.37 10.36
CA ARG A 162 16.07 -10.33 11.02
C ARG A 162 15.98 -9.93 12.50
N LEU A 163 15.01 -9.08 12.86
CA LEU A 163 14.72 -8.67 14.23
C LEU A 163 13.83 -9.68 14.99
N GLY A 164 13.45 -10.80 14.36
CA GLY A 164 12.60 -11.83 14.95
C GLY A 164 11.11 -11.49 14.97
N ILE A 165 10.69 -10.54 14.13
CA ILE A 165 9.29 -10.13 13.95
C ILE A 165 8.77 -10.85 12.70
N LYS A 166 7.76 -11.71 12.86
CA LYS A 166 7.19 -12.46 11.72
C LYS A 166 6.42 -11.53 10.80
N THR A 167 6.58 -11.70 9.49
CA THR A 167 6.01 -10.78 8.51
C THR A 167 4.95 -11.43 7.63
N ILE A 168 3.97 -10.62 7.22
CA ILE A 168 3.10 -10.88 6.07
C ILE A 168 3.21 -9.63 5.19
N GLY A 169 3.52 -9.83 3.91
CA GLY A 169 3.56 -8.76 2.93
C GLY A 169 2.29 -8.67 2.11
N LEU A 170 1.79 -7.46 1.85
CA LEU A 170 0.71 -7.15 0.93
C LEU A 170 1.24 -6.24 -0.18
N SER A 171 1.11 -6.68 -1.42
CA SER A 171 1.50 -5.93 -2.61
C SER A 171 0.64 -6.36 -3.80
N ASP A 172 0.69 -5.61 -4.88
CA ASP A 172 0.37 -6.17 -6.20
C ASP A 172 1.59 -6.92 -6.78
N GLU A 173 1.38 -7.57 -7.92
CA GLU A 173 2.42 -8.28 -8.66
C GLU A 173 2.49 -7.82 -10.11
N ALA A 174 3.69 -7.91 -10.70
CA ALA A 174 3.93 -7.68 -12.12
C ALA A 174 4.45 -8.94 -12.79
N THR A 175 3.51 -9.76 -13.27
CA THR A 175 3.85 -11.07 -13.84
C THR A 175 4.14 -11.01 -15.35
N GLY A 176 4.05 -9.82 -15.95
CA GLY A 176 4.19 -9.66 -17.40
C GLY A 176 2.99 -10.23 -18.15
N ARG A 177 2.94 -9.96 -19.46
CA ARG A 177 1.79 -10.28 -20.31
C ARG A 177 1.54 -11.78 -20.48
N ASP A 178 2.61 -12.57 -20.37
CA ASP A 178 2.61 -14.03 -20.48
C ASP A 178 2.66 -14.73 -19.11
N GLY A 179 2.67 -13.97 -18.02
CA GLY A 179 2.76 -14.49 -16.66
C GLY A 179 4.15 -15.03 -16.28
N ALA A 180 5.17 -14.83 -17.11
CA ALA A 180 6.51 -15.40 -16.91
C ALA A 180 7.52 -14.43 -16.25
N SER A 181 7.11 -13.19 -15.99
CA SER A 181 8.00 -12.20 -15.36
C SER A 181 8.14 -12.43 -13.86
N GLN A 182 9.25 -11.93 -13.32
CA GLN A 182 9.45 -11.88 -11.88
C GLN A 182 8.41 -10.93 -11.26
N PRO A 183 7.60 -11.38 -10.27
CA PRO A 183 6.42 -10.64 -9.80
C PRO A 183 6.76 -9.36 -9.03
N LEU A 184 7.95 -9.29 -8.43
CA LEU A 184 8.52 -8.12 -7.76
C LEU A 184 9.92 -7.88 -8.31
N VAL A 185 10.40 -6.65 -8.39
CA VAL A 185 11.77 -6.33 -8.86
C VAL A 185 12.83 -6.83 -7.88
N SER A 186 12.50 -6.89 -6.59
CA SER A 186 13.36 -7.42 -5.53
C SER A 186 12.70 -8.63 -4.87
N MET A 187 13.47 -9.67 -4.62
CA MET A 187 13.01 -10.88 -3.91
C MET A 187 14.07 -11.32 -2.90
N ASN A 188 13.63 -11.92 -1.79
CA ASN A 188 14.52 -12.47 -0.78
C ASN A 188 13.92 -13.76 -0.18
N PRO A 189 14.71 -14.78 0.17
CA PRO A 189 14.16 -15.99 0.81
C PRO A 189 13.39 -15.74 2.12
N ALA A 190 13.61 -14.62 2.80
CA ALA A 190 12.84 -14.23 3.97
C ALA A 190 11.41 -13.73 3.65
N THR A 191 11.12 -13.39 2.39
CA THR A 191 9.78 -12.97 1.95
C THR A 191 8.97 -14.19 1.51
N ASP A 192 8.61 -15.05 2.46
CA ASP A 192 7.94 -16.34 2.23
C ASP A 192 6.42 -16.32 2.49
N ALA A 193 5.88 -15.18 2.96
CA ALA A 193 4.47 -14.96 3.25
C ALA A 193 3.95 -13.68 2.57
N LEU A 194 3.75 -13.75 1.26
CA LEU A 194 3.26 -12.64 0.45
C LEU A 194 1.82 -12.88 -0.02
N VAL A 195 0.99 -11.85 0.04
CA VAL A 195 -0.39 -11.83 -0.44
C VAL A 195 -0.49 -10.84 -1.58
N THR A 196 -0.78 -11.35 -2.77
CA THR A 196 -1.10 -10.52 -3.95
C THR A 196 -2.50 -9.91 -3.82
N THR A 197 -2.62 -8.64 -4.17
CA THR A 197 -3.88 -7.88 -4.19
C THR A 197 -4.38 -7.59 -5.60
N GLY A 198 -3.50 -7.71 -6.59
CA GLY A 198 -3.83 -7.52 -8.00
C GLY A 198 -2.60 -7.73 -8.88
N ASN A 199 -2.83 -7.81 -10.19
CA ASN A 199 -1.77 -7.98 -11.19
C ASN A 199 -1.70 -6.71 -12.06
N VAL A 200 -0.59 -5.97 -12.01
CA VAL A 200 -0.42 -4.76 -12.84
C VAL A 200 -0.42 -5.07 -14.33
N SER A 201 -0.01 -6.29 -14.72
CA SER A 201 0.13 -6.72 -16.12
C SER A 201 -1.16 -7.29 -16.72
N GLN A 202 -2.27 -7.35 -15.96
CA GLN A 202 -3.54 -7.87 -16.45
C GLN A 202 -4.04 -7.01 -17.62
N PHE A 203 -4.34 -7.63 -18.76
CA PHE A 203 -4.93 -6.92 -19.89
C PHE A 203 -6.44 -6.73 -19.73
N TYR A 204 -6.90 -5.55 -20.14
CA TYR A 204 -8.29 -5.21 -20.32
C TYR A 204 -8.53 -4.72 -21.74
N GLU A 205 -9.53 -5.29 -22.39
CA GLU A 205 -10.06 -4.81 -23.66
C GLU A 205 -11.25 -3.92 -23.37
N MET A 206 -11.14 -2.64 -23.71
CA MET A 206 -12.20 -1.66 -23.53
C MET A 206 -12.87 -1.39 -24.88
N PRO A 207 -14.20 -1.52 -24.99
CA PRO A 207 -14.92 -1.17 -26.21
C PRO A 207 -14.85 0.34 -26.48
N ALA A 208 -15.23 0.77 -27.68
CA ALA A 208 -15.41 2.19 -27.96
C ALA A 208 -16.52 2.77 -27.05
N MET A 209 -16.22 3.87 -26.37
CA MET A 209 -17.11 4.50 -25.38
C MET A 209 -17.19 6.02 -25.58
N GLU A 210 -18.12 6.67 -24.88
CA GLU A 210 -18.11 8.13 -24.77
C GLU A 210 -16.85 8.57 -24.00
N VAL A 211 -16.04 9.42 -24.63
CA VAL A 211 -14.77 9.89 -24.06
C VAL A 211 -14.98 11.23 -23.36
N ILE A 212 -14.72 11.25 -22.05
CA ILE A 212 -14.59 12.49 -21.29
C ILE A 212 -13.09 12.83 -21.20
N GLY A 213 -12.62 13.71 -22.08
CA GLY A 213 -11.20 14.09 -22.16
C GLY A 213 -10.57 13.75 -23.51
N GLU A 214 -9.38 13.15 -23.49
CA GLU A 214 -8.57 12.86 -24.68
C GLU A 214 -8.19 11.37 -24.70
N LEU A 215 -8.74 10.62 -25.67
CA LEU A 215 -8.51 9.17 -25.78
C LEU A 215 -7.04 8.85 -26.07
N GLU A 216 -6.39 9.69 -26.88
CA GLU A 216 -4.99 9.55 -27.29
C GLU A 216 -4.03 9.61 -26.09
N ALA A 217 -4.46 10.15 -24.94
CA ALA A 217 -3.68 10.13 -23.71
C ALA A 217 -3.40 8.72 -23.19
N LEU A 218 -4.19 7.72 -23.58
CA LEU A 218 -3.94 6.31 -23.25
C LEU A 218 -2.68 5.76 -23.92
N ALA A 219 -2.28 6.31 -25.07
CA ALA A 219 -1.10 5.86 -25.82
C ALA A 219 0.15 6.72 -25.58
N ARG A 220 0.07 7.74 -24.72
CA ARG A 220 1.19 8.65 -24.45
C ARG A 220 2.27 7.95 -23.64
N ASP A 221 3.51 8.23 -24.02
CA ASP A 221 4.68 7.86 -23.22
C ASP A 221 4.55 8.44 -21.80
N GLY A 222 4.75 7.59 -20.80
CA GLY A 222 4.53 7.90 -19.39
C GLY A 222 3.15 7.53 -18.81
N ASN A 223 2.16 7.15 -19.62
CA ASN A 223 0.94 6.52 -19.09
C ASN A 223 1.18 5.02 -18.88
N SER A 224 1.26 4.59 -17.63
CA SER A 224 1.51 3.19 -17.30
C SER A 224 0.37 2.31 -17.80
N GLY A 225 0.72 1.18 -18.41
CA GLY A 225 -0.23 0.23 -18.98
C GLY A 225 -0.76 0.58 -20.38
N GLY A 226 -0.44 1.76 -20.90
CA GLY A 226 -0.65 2.15 -22.30
C GLY A 226 0.61 1.98 -23.16
N TRP A 227 0.46 1.98 -24.48
CA TRP A 227 1.56 1.99 -25.44
C TRP A 227 1.11 2.51 -26.81
N GLU A 228 2.06 2.84 -27.68
CA GLU A 228 1.73 3.22 -29.06
C GLU A 228 0.99 2.06 -29.78
N GLY A 229 -0.22 2.33 -30.25
CA GLY A 229 -1.08 1.32 -30.87
C GLY A 229 -1.98 0.54 -29.90
N CYS A 230 -2.07 0.97 -28.64
CA CYS A 230 -3.05 0.43 -27.69
C CYS A 230 -4.50 0.87 -28.01
N ILE A 231 -4.68 1.89 -28.86
CA ILE A 231 -5.98 2.41 -29.32
C ILE A 231 -6.22 1.97 -30.77
N ASN A 232 -7.36 1.35 -31.02
CA ASN A 232 -7.79 0.92 -32.35
C ASN A 232 -8.45 2.09 -33.13
N PRO A 233 -8.48 2.05 -34.48
CA PRO A 233 -9.11 3.08 -35.30
C PRO A 233 -10.61 3.29 -35.04
N ASP A 234 -11.30 2.31 -34.45
CA ASP A 234 -12.72 2.38 -34.09
C ASP A 234 -12.97 3.00 -32.70
N GLY A 235 -11.91 3.39 -31.98
CA GLY A 235 -11.98 3.99 -30.65
C GLY A 235 -11.99 2.99 -29.50
N SER A 236 -11.99 1.67 -29.77
CA SER A 236 -11.70 0.67 -28.74
C SER A 236 -10.21 0.69 -28.35
N CYS A 237 -9.85 0.16 -27.18
CA CYS A 237 -8.45 0.10 -26.77
C CYS A 237 -8.15 -1.11 -25.88
N VAL A 238 -6.87 -1.47 -25.80
CA VAL A 238 -6.35 -2.52 -24.93
C VAL A 238 -5.33 -1.90 -24.00
N MET A 239 -5.48 -2.09 -22.69
CA MET A 239 -4.54 -1.54 -21.70
C MET A 239 -4.19 -2.59 -20.66
N GLU A 240 -3.02 -2.45 -20.05
CA GLU A 240 -2.70 -3.16 -18.82
C GLU A 240 -3.34 -2.46 -17.63
N ASN A 241 -3.68 -3.25 -16.62
CA ASN A 241 -4.29 -2.81 -15.36
C ASN A 241 -3.51 -1.67 -14.69
N ASN A 242 -2.19 -1.61 -14.92
CA ASN A 242 -1.30 -0.55 -14.45
C ASN A 242 -1.80 0.89 -14.70
N GLY A 243 -2.62 1.09 -15.74
CA GLY A 243 -3.23 2.38 -16.09
C GLY A 243 -4.55 2.69 -15.39
N MET A 244 -5.13 1.72 -14.68
CA MET A 244 -6.45 1.84 -14.04
C MET A 244 -6.29 2.33 -12.61
N PHE A 245 -6.80 3.52 -12.29
CA PHE A 245 -6.64 4.12 -10.95
C PHE A 245 -7.16 3.21 -9.82
N CYS A 246 -6.32 2.99 -8.80
CA CYS A 246 -6.61 2.18 -7.61
C CYS A 246 -7.03 0.73 -7.87
N ALA A 247 -6.81 0.18 -9.06
CA ALA A 247 -7.36 -1.13 -9.42
C ALA A 247 -6.80 -2.33 -8.65
N ASN A 248 -5.61 -2.20 -8.05
CA ASN A 248 -5.01 -3.28 -7.26
C ASN A 248 -5.43 -3.26 -5.79
N HIS A 249 -5.98 -2.13 -5.30
CA HIS A 249 -6.43 -1.98 -3.91
C HIS A 249 -5.49 -2.63 -2.90
N ILE A 250 -4.25 -2.16 -2.79
CA ILE A 250 -3.21 -2.84 -1.98
C ILE A 250 -3.58 -2.92 -0.50
N SER A 251 -4.44 -2.02 -0.01
CA SER A 251 -4.98 -2.15 1.34
C SER A 251 -5.99 -3.31 1.48
N GLY A 252 -6.47 -3.92 0.40
CA GLY A 252 -7.48 -4.97 0.38
C GLY A 252 -8.93 -4.46 0.28
N TYR A 253 -9.13 -3.23 -0.21
CA TYR A 253 -10.43 -2.55 -0.22
C TYR A 253 -11.49 -3.20 -1.10
N SER A 254 -11.10 -3.63 -2.30
CA SER A 254 -12.01 -4.21 -3.27
C SER A 254 -11.26 -5.21 -4.15
N ARG A 255 -12.00 -6.19 -4.68
CA ARG A 255 -11.53 -7.09 -5.75
C ARG A 255 -11.99 -6.67 -7.13
N ARG A 256 -12.78 -5.60 -7.21
CA ARG A 256 -13.28 -5.01 -8.44
C ARG A 256 -12.38 -3.85 -8.83
N SER A 257 -12.17 -3.69 -10.13
CA SER A 257 -11.49 -2.57 -10.76
C SER A 257 -12.47 -1.73 -11.57
N CYS A 258 -12.01 -0.57 -12.08
CA CYS A 258 -12.80 0.24 -13.01
C CYS A 258 -13.15 -0.52 -14.32
N ALA A 259 -12.42 -1.59 -14.65
CA ALA A 259 -12.68 -2.38 -15.85
C ALA A 259 -13.85 -3.38 -15.68
N ASP A 260 -14.36 -3.57 -14.45
CA ASP A 260 -15.51 -4.45 -14.19
C ASP A 260 -16.88 -3.76 -14.38
N PHE A 261 -16.89 -2.48 -14.76
CA PHE A 261 -18.07 -1.63 -14.92
C PHE A 261 -18.11 -0.98 -16.30
#